data_AF-A0A9E5LEH1-F1
#
_entry.id   AF-A0A9E5LEH1-F1
#
_cell.length_a   1.000
_cell.length_b   1.000
_cell.length_c   1.000
_cell.angle_alpha   90.00
_cell.angle_beta   90.00
_cell.angle_gamma   90.00
#
_symmetry.space_group_name_H-M   'P 1'
#
loop_
_entity.id
_entity.type
_entity.pdbx_description
1 polymer ?
#
loop_
_entity_poly.entity_id
_entity_poly.type
_entity_poly.pdbx_seq_one_letter_code
_entity_poly.pdbx_strand_id
1 'polypeptide(L)'
;PIKATRALLTAALDGSLAEAKFRKDENFGFDVPVKVPGVDKALLDPRSTWNDPAAYDAQAAKLVQMFADNFEQYVPYIDEDVKAAAIS
;
A
#
# COMPACT_ATOMS: atom_id res chain seq x y z
N PRO A 1 -7.66 4.30 13.69
CA PRO A 1 -8.57 3.71 14.69
C PRO A 1 -8.66 2.18 14.55
N ILE A 2 -8.53 1.42 15.65
CA ILE A 2 -8.46 -0.05 15.61
C ILE A 2 -9.67 -0.72 14.94
N LYS A 3 -10.85 -0.08 14.98
CA LYS A 3 -12.06 -0.54 14.30
C LYS A 3 -11.88 -0.67 12.78
N ALA A 4 -11.19 0.28 12.14
CA ALA A 4 -10.96 0.25 10.69
C ALA A 4 -10.05 -0.92 10.29
N THR A 5 -8.99 -1.18 11.07
CA THR A 5 -8.12 -2.34 10.86
C THR A 5 -8.88 -3.66 10.99
N ARG A 6 -9.78 -3.76 11.99
CA ARG A 6 -10.64 -4.95 12.14
C ARG A 6 -11.62 -5.12 10.99
N ALA A 7 -12.23 -4.04 10.50
CA ALA A 7 -13.14 -4.09 9.37
C ALA A 7 -12.43 -4.53 8.07
N LEU A 8 -11.21 -4.02 7.81
CA LEU A 8 -10.38 -4.48 6.69
C LEU A 8 -10.04 -5.96 6.79
N LEU A 9 -9.69 -6.43 8.00
CA LEU A 9 -9.41 -7.85 8.23
C LEU A 9 -10.67 -8.72 8.02
N THR A 10 -11.82 -8.29 8.53
CA THR A 10 -13.08 -9.00 8.31
C THR A 10 -13.40 -9.11 6.83
N ALA A 11 -13.29 -8.01 6.08
CA ALA A 11 -13.54 -8.00 4.63
C ALA A 11 -12.58 -8.93 3.84
N ALA A 12 -11.33 -9.05 4.31
CA ALA A 12 -10.38 -9.98 3.72
C ALA A 12 -10.75 -11.45 4.02
N LEU A 13 -11.24 -11.74 5.24
CA LEU A 13 -11.58 -13.10 5.68
C LEU A 13 -12.93 -13.58 5.13
N ASP A 14 -13.90 -12.69 4.97
CA ASP A 14 -15.23 -13.02 4.45
C ASP A 14 -15.31 -13.01 2.92
N GLY A 15 -14.23 -12.63 2.24
CA GLY A 15 -14.10 -12.61 0.78
C GLY A 15 -14.70 -11.37 0.11
N SER A 16 -15.40 -10.50 0.84
CA SER A 16 -16.00 -9.27 0.26
C SER A 16 -14.95 -8.31 -0.32
N LEU A 17 -13.70 -8.37 0.17
CA LEU A 17 -12.60 -7.60 -0.37
C LEU A 17 -12.19 -8.07 -1.79
N ALA A 18 -12.36 -9.35 -2.12
CA ALA A 18 -12.00 -9.88 -3.44
C ALA A 18 -12.93 -9.35 -4.57
N GLU A 19 -14.15 -8.95 -4.22
CA GLU A 19 -15.12 -8.35 -5.14
C GLU A 19 -15.01 -6.81 -5.21
N ALA A 20 -14.14 -6.21 -4.40
CA ALA A 20 -13.97 -4.77 -4.36
C ALA A 20 -13.26 -4.24 -5.61
N LYS A 21 -13.48 -2.97 -5.92
CA LYS A 21 -12.67 -2.25 -6.91
C LYS A 21 -11.37 -1.78 -6.28
N PHE A 22 -10.27 -1.93 -7.00
CA PHE A 22 -8.94 -1.53 -6.55
C PHE A 22 -8.38 -0.41 -7.44
N ARG A 23 -7.53 0.40 -6.83
CA ARG A 23 -6.61 1.32 -7.53
C ARG A 23 -5.19 0.84 -7.27
N LYS A 24 -4.28 1.10 -8.20
CA LYS A 24 -2.85 0.94 -7.93
C LYS A 24 -2.36 2.10 -7.08
N ASP A 25 -1.50 1.78 -6.12
CA ASP A 25 -0.70 2.79 -5.42
C ASP A 25 0.44 3.24 -6.32
N GLU A 26 0.60 4.57 -6.49
CA GLU A 26 1.60 5.13 -7.40
C GLU A 26 3.04 5.01 -6.88
N ASN A 27 3.23 4.83 -5.58
CA ASN A 27 4.56 4.77 -4.96
C ASN A 27 5.06 3.32 -4.84
N PHE A 28 4.15 2.39 -4.51
CA PHE A 28 4.51 1.00 -4.20
C PHE A 28 3.93 -0.04 -5.17
N GLY A 29 3.00 0.33 -6.05
CA GLY A 29 2.44 -0.57 -7.07
C GLY A 29 1.51 -1.67 -6.54
N PHE A 30 1.18 -1.71 -5.25
CA PHE A 30 0.18 -2.64 -4.72
C PHE A 30 -1.26 -2.16 -4.99
N ASP A 31 -2.20 -3.09 -4.93
CA ASP A 31 -3.62 -2.80 -5.10
C ASP A 31 -4.24 -2.33 -3.78
N VAL A 32 -4.88 -1.17 -3.81
CA VAL A 32 -5.60 -0.58 -2.67
C VAL A 32 -7.10 -0.55 -2.98
N PRO A 33 -7.97 -1.08 -2.09
CA PRO A 33 -9.41 -1.05 -2.33
C PRO A 33 -9.92 0.39 -2.30
N VAL A 34 -10.74 0.76 -3.29
CA VAL A 34 -11.31 2.11 -3.40
C VAL A 34 -12.36 2.38 -2.32
N LYS A 35 -13.01 1.33 -1.82
CA LYS A 35 -14.03 1.38 -0.77
C LYS A 35 -14.10 0.05 -0.02
N VAL A 36 -14.24 0.12 1.30
CA VAL A 36 -14.58 -1.03 2.15
C VAL A 36 -15.71 -0.59 3.09
N PRO A 37 -16.84 -1.33 3.18
CA PRO A 37 -17.93 -1.01 4.11
C PRO A 37 -17.43 -0.86 5.54
N GLY A 38 -17.84 0.20 6.23
CA GLY A 38 -17.42 0.46 7.60
C GLY A 38 -15.99 1.00 7.77
N VAL A 39 -15.28 1.26 6.67
CA VAL A 39 -13.97 1.91 6.66
C VAL A 39 -14.08 3.29 6.01
N ASP A 40 -13.51 4.30 6.66
CA ASP A 40 -13.45 5.65 6.11
C ASP A 40 -12.56 5.67 4.85
N LYS A 41 -13.05 6.30 3.79
CA LYS A 41 -12.32 6.43 2.52
C LYS A 41 -10.99 7.17 2.71
N ALA A 42 -10.93 8.12 3.64
CA ALA A 42 -9.70 8.84 3.96
C ALA A 42 -8.58 7.89 4.42
N LEU A 43 -8.92 6.78 5.10
CA LEU A 43 -7.93 5.77 5.51
C LEU A 43 -7.42 4.90 4.35
N LEU A 44 -8.14 4.89 3.22
CA LEU A 44 -7.79 4.15 2.00
C LEU A 44 -7.04 5.04 0.99
N ASP A 45 -6.99 6.35 1.24
CA ASP A 45 -6.28 7.34 0.43
C ASP A 45 -5.43 8.22 1.36
N PRO A 46 -4.26 7.71 1.80
CA PRO A 46 -3.43 8.40 2.78
C PRO A 46 -2.98 9.79 2.31
N ARG A 47 -2.78 9.99 1.00
CA ARG A 47 -2.43 11.30 0.44
C ARG A 47 -3.49 12.36 0.73
N SER A 48 -4.77 11.99 0.65
CA SER A 48 -5.89 12.89 0.96
C SER A 48 -5.98 13.30 2.44
N THR A 49 -5.26 12.62 3.34
CA THR A 49 -5.27 12.91 4.78
C THR A 49 -4.21 13.93 5.21
N TRP A 50 -3.30 14.30 4.32
CA TRP A 50 -2.26 15.28 4.58
C TRP A 50 -2.74 16.68 4.20
N ASN A 51 -2.46 17.65 5.07
CA ASN A 51 -2.76 19.06 4.78
C ASN A 51 -1.95 19.61 3.61
N ASP A 52 -0.74 19.08 3.40
CA ASP A 52 0.16 19.41 2.30
C ASP A 52 0.45 18.15 1.46
N PRO A 53 -0.17 18.03 0.27
CA PRO A 53 0.07 16.91 -0.62
C PRO A 53 1.53 16.81 -1.10
N ALA A 54 2.24 17.93 -1.27
CA ALA A 54 3.64 17.91 -1.71
C ALA A 54 4.55 17.35 -0.60
N ALA A 55 4.24 17.65 0.67
CA ALA A 55 4.94 17.05 1.80
C ALA A 55 4.70 15.54 1.88
N TYR A 56 3.49 15.07 1.56
CA TYR A 56 3.20 13.64 1.44
C TYR A 56 4.05 13.01 0.33
N ASP A 57 4.04 13.59 -0.88
CA ASP A 57 4.75 13.05 -2.05
C ASP A 57 6.26 12.94 -1.76
N ALA A 58 6.85 13.96 -1.11
CA ALA A 58 8.25 13.93 -0.69
C ALA A 58 8.55 12.82 0.35
N GLN A 59 7.65 12.64 1.32
CA GLN A 59 7.81 11.61 2.35
C GLN A 59 7.60 10.19 1.78
N ALA A 60 6.66 10.02 0.85
CA ALA A 60 6.42 8.77 0.16
C ALA A 60 7.64 8.36 -0.68
N ALA A 61 8.19 9.29 -1.48
CA ALA A 61 9.41 9.07 -2.25
C ALA A 61 10.60 8.67 -1.37
N LYS A 62 10.78 9.34 -0.22
CA LYS A 62 11.80 8.97 0.76
C LYS A 62 11.60 7.56 1.31
N LEU A 63 10.36 7.18 1.62
CA LEU A 63 10.06 5.84 2.13
C LEU A 63 10.31 4.77 1.07
N VAL A 64 9.93 5.00 -0.19
CA VAL A 64 10.25 4.11 -1.32
C VAL A 64 11.76 3.89 -1.42
N GLN A 65 12.56 4.96 -1.35
CA GLN A 65 14.02 4.85 -1.38
C GLN A 65 14.55 4.02 -0.21
N MET A 66 14.06 4.23 1.01
CA MET A 66 14.47 3.44 2.18
C MET A 66 14.16 1.94 2.02
N PHE A 67 13.03 1.60 1.39
CA PHE A 67 12.71 0.20 1.07
C PHE A 67 13.66 -0.36 0.00
N ALA A 68 13.96 0.41 -1.06
CA ALA A 68 14.88 0.00 -2.12
C ALA A 68 16.30 -0.24 -1.58
N ASP A 69 16.83 0.70 -0.80
CA ASP A 69 18.17 0.61 -0.18
C ASP A 69 18.26 -0.61 0.75
N ASN A 70 17.23 -0.83 1.58
CA ASN A 70 17.18 -2.00 2.45
C ASN A 70 17.01 -3.31 1.67
N PHE A 71 16.40 -3.28 0.48
CA PHE A 71 16.23 -4.47 -0.35
C PHE A 71 17.51 -4.86 -1.09
N GLU A 72 18.36 -3.89 -1.46
CA GLU A 72 19.62 -4.10 -2.18
C GLU A 72 20.53 -5.13 -1.49
N GLN A 73 20.63 -5.07 -0.15
CA GLN A 73 21.44 -6.03 0.62
C GLN A 73 20.92 -7.47 0.54
N TYR A 74 19.66 -7.66 0.17
CA TYR A 74 19.05 -8.97 0.01
C TYR A 74 19.13 -9.49 -1.42
N VAL A 75 19.35 -8.64 -2.43
CA VAL A 75 19.43 -9.01 -3.87
C VAL A 75 20.33 -10.23 -4.17
N PRO A 76 21.48 -10.43 -3.49
CA PRO A 76 22.30 -11.63 -3.68
C PRO A 76 21.69 -12.93 -3.14
N TYR A 77 20.68 -12.84 -2.28
CA TYR A 77 20.04 -13.95 -1.56
C TYR A 77 18.62 -14.27 -2.04
N ILE A 78 18.16 -13.62 -3.11
CA ILE A 78 16.84 -13.81 -3.70
C ILE A 78 16.96 -14.38 -5.10
N ASP A 79 16.25 -15.50 -5.30
CA ASP A 79 16.11 -16.17 -6.58
C ASP A 79 15.42 -15.26 -7.61
N GLU A 80 15.62 -15.53 -8.90
CA GLU A 80 15.20 -14.64 -10.00
C GLU A 80 13.71 -14.27 -9.96
N ASP A 81 12.86 -15.15 -9.42
CA ASP A 81 11.41 -14.92 -9.27
C ASP A 81 11.08 -13.71 -8.36
N VAL A 82 11.92 -13.41 -7.37
CA VAL A 82 11.69 -12.27 -6.46
C VAL A 82 12.25 -10.97 -7.04
N LYS A 83 13.30 -11.04 -7.88
CA LYS A 83 13.81 -9.86 -8.62
C LYS A 83 12.79 -9.34 -9.63
N ALA A 84 11.98 -10.23 -10.22
CA ALA A 84 10.93 -9.83 -11.17
C ALA A 84 9.74 -9.09 -10.51
N ALA A 85 9.50 -9.28 -9.22
CA ALA A 85 8.46 -8.58 -8.47
C ALA A 85 8.94 -7.26 -7.84
N ALA A 86 10.26 -7.06 -7.73
CA ALA A 86 10.86 -5.84 -7.21
C ALA A 86 10.98 -4.77 -8.31
N ILE A 87 9.88 -4.03 -8.50
CA ILE A 87 9.82 -2.63 -8.94
C ILE A 87 10.42 -2.31 -10.32
N SER A 88 9.53 -1.98 -11.28
CA SER A 88 9.79 -1.10 -12.41
C SER A 88 9.26 0.30 -12.13
#